data_AF-A0A7U9SI95-F1
#
_entry.id   AF-A0A7U9SI95-F1
#
_cell.length_a   1.000
_cell.length_b   1.000
_cell.length_c   1.000
_cell.angle_alpha   90.00
_cell.angle_beta   90.00
_cell.angle_gamma   90.00
#
_symmetry.space_group_name_H-M   'P 1'
#
loop_
_entity.id
_entity.type
_entity.pdbx_description
1 polymer ?
#
loop_
_entity_poly.entity_id
_entity_poly.type
_entity_poly.pdbx_seq_one_letter_code
_entity_poly.pdbx_strand_id
1 'polypeptide(L)'
;MEKKLIFPANVLLESENETALRAELKKHKGVVGGVGQMWTILKMNPEEEKLLKFLYGTKKHIGMSRGVIRKGVTKVTEGPLKGMEAQIYKIDRHKRLARLRTPTGQNPRYIPAGLEIVEKSV
;
A
#
# COMPACT_ATOMS: atom_id res chain seq x y z
N MET A 1 -18.97 -8.53 -0.43
CA MET A 1 -17.92 -7.51 -0.66
C MET A 1 -16.69 -8.21 -1.23
N GLU A 2 -16.10 -7.68 -2.30
CA GLU A 2 -14.88 -8.21 -2.92
C GLU A 2 -13.65 -7.88 -2.05
N LYS A 3 -12.77 -8.86 -1.83
CA LYS A 3 -11.49 -8.68 -1.12
C LYS A 3 -10.35 -8.96 -2.10
N LYS A 4 -9.34 -8.09 -2.13
CA LYS A 4 -8.13 -8.27 -2.95
C LYS A 4 -6.88 -8.12 -2.09
N LEU A 5 -5.86 -8.90 -2.42
CA LEU A 5 -4.53 -8.71 -1.86
C LEU A 5 -3.96 -7.40 -2.39
N ILE A 6 -3.52 -6.55 -1.47
CA ILE A 6 -2.89 -5.26 -1.80
C ILE A 6 -1.44 -5.49 -2.24
N PHE A 7 -0.79 -6.52 -1.72
CA PHE A 7 0.54 -6.96 -2.10
C PHE A 7 0.53 -8.43 -2.55
N PRO A 8 0.05 -8.75 -3.77
CA PRO A 8 -0.14 -10.14 -4.19
C PRO A 8 1.18 -10.93 -4.34
N ALA A 9 2.31 -10.24 -4.53
CA ALA A 9 3.62 -10.85 -4.71
C ALA A 9 4.61 -10.55 -3.56
N ASN A 10 4.13 -10.00 -2.43
CA ASN A 10 5.00 -9.68 -1.30
C ASN A 10 4.38 -10.17 0.03
N VAL A 11 5.26 -10.53 0.96
CA VAL A 11 4.90 -10.82 2.35
C VAL A 11 5.48 -9.72 3.23
N LEU A 12 4.66 -9.19 4.12
CA LEU A 12 5.09 -8.25 5.15
C LEU A 12 5.39 -9.01 6.43
N LEU A 13 6.55 -8.74 7.02
CA LEU A 13 7.03 -9.39 8.24
C LEU A 13 7.31 -8.30 9.28
N GLU A 14 6.80 -8.49 10.49
CA GLU A 14 7.04 -7.63 11.65
C GLU A 14 7.84 -8.44 12.68
N SER A 15 8.90 -7.86 13.23
CA SER A 15 9.77 -8.49 14.22
C SER A 15 10.37 -7.43 15.15
N GLU A 16 10.43 -7.72 16.44
CA GLU A 16 11.13 -6.90 17.44
C GLU A 16 12.66 -7.01 17.29
N ASN A 17 13.16 -8.06 16.63
CA ASN A 17 14.57 -8.29 16.39
C ASN A 17 14.87 -8.39 14.90
N GLU A 18 15.32 -7.26 14.32
CA GLU A 18 15.68 -7.17 12.89
C GLU A 18 16.83 -8.12 12.53
N THR A 19 17.85 -8.24 13.39
CA THR A 19 19.05 -9.04 13.14
C THR A 19 18.72 -10.53 13.08
N ALA A 20 17.92 -11.03 14.03
CA ALA A 20 17.47 -12.42 14.07
C ALA A 20 16.60 -12.75 12.86
N LEU A 21 15.62 -11.89 12.53
CA LEU A 21 14.77 -12.08 11.35
C LEU A 21 15.60 -12.16 10.06
N ARG A 22 16.54 -11.22 9.88
CA ARG A 22 17.44 -11.22 8.71
C ARG A 22 18.32 -12.47 8.65
N ALA A 23 18.84 -12.94 9.78
CA ALA A 23 19.65 -14.15 9.84
C ALA A 23 18.83 -15.38 9.42
N GLU A 24 17.60 -15.51 9.92
CA GLU A 24 16.73 -16.63 9.63
C GLU A 24 16.28 -16.67 8.16
N LEU A 25 15.89 -15.50 7.64
CA LEU A 25 15.55 -15.29 6.23
C LEU A 25 16.73 -15.63 5.30
N LYS A 26 17.97 -15.31 5.67
CA LYS A 26 19.17 -15.67 4.88
C LYS A 26 19.38 -17.18 4.81
N LYS A 27 19.14 -17.93 5.90
CA LYS A 27 19.27 -19.40 5.93
C LYS A 27 18.29 -20.08 4.98
N HIS A 28 17.12 -19.47 4.79
CA HIS A 28 16.00 -20.05 4.02
C HIS A 28 15.95 -19.55 2.56
N LYS A 29 17.00 -18.87 2.08
CA LYS A 29 17.01 -18.26 0.73
C LYS A 29 16.76 -19.25 -0.41
N GLY A 30 17.03 -20.54 -0.22
CA GLY A 30 16.79 -21.60 -1.22
C GLY A 30 15.43 -22.30 -1.13
N VAL A 31 14.60 -22.00 -0.13
CA VAL A 31 13.32 -22.70 0.13
C VAL A 31 12.11 -21.91 -0.38
N VAL A 32 12.22 -20.57 -0.43
CA VAL A 32 11.12 -19.67 -0.78
C VAL A 32 11.48 -18.90 -2.06
N GLY A 33 11.25 -19.55 -3.19
CA GLY A 33 11.53 -19.00 -4.52
C GLY A 33 11.87 -20.14 -5.47
N GLY A 34 11.07 -20.33 -6.51
CA GLY A 34 11.39 -21.30 -7.56
C GLY A 34 12.79 -21.06 -8.13
N VAL A 35 13.37 -22.09 -8.74
CA VAL A 35 14.72 -22.08 -9.34
C VAL A 35 14.94 -20.78 -10.12
N GLY A 36 15.92 -19.98 -9.70
CA GLY A 36 16.32 -18.73 -10.36
C GLY A 36 15.65 -17.43 -9.84
N GLN A 37 14.73 -17.48 -8.86
CA GLN A 37 14.16 -16.25 -8.29
C GLN A 37 14.91 -15.76 -7.05
N MET A 38 15.62 -14.63 -7.20
CA MET A 38 16.19 -13.89 -6.08
C MET A 38 15.11 -13.02 -5.44
N TRP A 39 14.63 -13.38 -4.26
CA TRP A 39 13.79 -12.51 -3.46
C TRP A 39 14.66 -11.50 -2.71
N THR A 40 14.23 -10.25 -2.73
CA THR A 40 14.94 -9.14 -2.08
C THR A 40 14.25 -8.79 -0.78
N ILE A 41 15.01 -8.79 0.32
CA ILE A 41 14.53 -8.29 1.61
C ILE A 41 14.58 -6.77 1.56
N LEU A 42 13.42 -6.14 1.65
CA LEU A 42 13.29 -4.70 1.69
C LEU A 42 12.89 -4.25 3.09
N LYS A 43 13.70 -3.38 3.71
CA LYS A 43 13.31 -2.70 4.94
C LYS A 43 12.22 -1.67 4.61
N MET A 44 11.09 -1.76 5.29
CA MET A 44 10.05 -0.73 5.27
C MET A 44 10.55 0.47 6.09
N ASN A 45 10.37 1.68 5.57
CA ASN A 45 10.74 2.87 6.33
C ASN A 45 9.60 3.24 7.32
N PRO A 46 9.89 4.00 8.39
CA PRO A 46 8.89 4.31 9.42
C PRO A 46 7.63 5.03 8.90
N GLU A 47 7.77 5.88 7.88
CA GLU A 47 6.64 6.62 7.29
C GLU A 47 5.73 5.71 6.48
N GLU A 48 6.29 4.75 5.72
CA GLU A 48 5.53 3.71 5.04
C GLU A 48 4.79 2.82 6.03
N GLU A 49 5.47 2.43 7.12
CA GLU A 49 4.87 1.62 8.17
C GLU A 49 3.70 2.35 8.84
N LYS A 50 3.90 3.61 9.22
CA LYS A 50 2.88 4.46 9.82
C LYS A 50 1.69 4.67 8.89
N LEU A 51 1.94 4.93 7.61
CA LEU A 51 0.91 5.06 6.59
C LEU A 51 0.13 3.76 6.43
N LEU A 52 0.82 2.63 6.34
CA LEU A 52 0.19 1.33 6.19
C LEU A 52 -0.68 1.00 7.42
N LYS A 53 -0.14 1.17 8.64
CA LYS A 53 -0.84 1.02 9.92
C LYS A 53 -2.09 1.89 10.02
N PHE A 54 -2.00 3.14 9.59
CA PHE A 54 -3.13 4.06 9.53
C PHE A 54 -4.25 3.53 8.61
N LEU A 55 -3.88 3.04 7.42
CA LEU A 55 -4.85 2.62 6.40
C LEU A 55 -5.60 1.33 6.75
N TYR A 56 -4.92 0.32 7.31
CA TYR A 56 -5.56 -0.97 7.62
C TYR A 56 -6.18 -1.00 9.03
N GLY A 57 -5.83 -0.03 9.88
CA GLY A 57 -6.35 0.13 11.24
C GLY A 57 -6.18 -1.12 12.10
N THR A 58 -7.18 -1.43 12.92
CA THR A 58 -7.15 -2.63 13.78
C THR A 58 -7.57 -3.91 13.06
N LYS A 59 -8.25 -3.78 11.90
CA LYS A 59 -8.87 -4.91 11.18
C LYS A 59 -7.93 -5.58 10.18
N LYS A 60 -6.69 -5.11 10.04
CA LYS A 60 -5.71 -5.55 9.02
C LYS A 60 -6.32 -5.56 7.60
N HIS A 61 -7.25 -4.64 7.35
CA HIS A 61 -7.96 -4.51 6.09
C HIS A 61 -8.15 -3.03 5.74
N ILE A 62 -7.71 -2.64 4.55
CA ILE A 62 -7.91 -1.28 4.04
C ILE A 62 -9.30 -1.21 3.40
N GLY A 63 -10.18 -0.41 3.99
CA GLY A 63 -11.53 -0.20 3.48
C GLY A 63 -11.57 0.57 2.16
N MET A 64 -12.65 0.42 1.42
CA MET A 64 -12.89 1.20 0.20
C MET A 64 -13.17 2.66 0.56
N SER A 65 -12.45 3.59 -0.05
CA SER A 65 -12.75 5.02 0.01
C SER A 65 -13.62 5.44 -1.17
N ARG A 66 -14.31 6.57 -1.03
CA ARG A 66 -15.14 7.15 -2.11
C ARG A 66 -14.81 8.62 -2.28
N GLY A 67 -14.90 9.10 -3.51
CA GLY A 67 -14.65 10.49 -3.82
C GLY A 67 -15.17 10.90 -5.18
N VAL A 68 -14.93 12.16 -5.52
CA VAL A 68 -15.32 12.78 -6.77
C VAL A 68 -14.12 13.47 -7.41
N ILE A 69 -14.16 13.62 -8.72
CA ILE A 69 -13.21 14.47 -9.45
C ILE A 69 -14.00 15.61 -10.09
N ARG A 70 -13.74 16.85 -9.68
CA ARG A 70 -14.40 18.05 -10.22
C ARG A 70 -13.35 19.01 -10.73
N LYS A 71 -13.43 19.43 -11.99
CA LYS A 71 -12.45 20.35 -12.61
C LYS A 71 -11.01 19.85 -12.47
N GLY A 72 -10.81 18.54 -12.62
CA GLY A 72 -9.52 17.88 -12.43
C GLY A 72 -9.06 17.71 -10.98
N VAL A 73 -9.76 18.28 -9.99
CA VAL A 73 -9.41 18.17 -8.56
C VAL A 73 -10.08 16.94 -7.97
N THR A 74 -9.29 16.07 -7.34
CA THR A 74 -9.80 14.91 -6.60
C THR A 74 -10.21 15.35 -5.19
N LYS A 75 -11.43 15.00 -4.78
CA LYS A 75 -11.91 15.15 -3.40
C LYS A 75 -12.39 13.81 -2.86
N VAL A 76 -11.78 13.34 -1.78
CA VAL A 76 -12.22 12.11 -1.10
C VAL A 76 -13.27 12.51 -0.05
N THR A 77 -14.43 11.87 -0.11
CA THR A 77 -15.59 12.19 0.74
C THR A 77 -15.72 11.22 1.90
N GLU A 78 -15.28 9.97 1.72
CA GLU A 78 -15.47 8.86 2.66
C GLU A 78 -14.29 7.88 2.66
N GLY A 79 -14.15 7.16 3.78
CA GLY A 79 -13.19 6.06 3.93
C GLY A 79 -11.78 6.50 4.36
N PRO A 80 -10.85 5.53 4.45
CA PRO A 80 -9.51 5.76 5.02
C PRO A 80 -8.66 6.79 4.26
N LEU A 81 -8.98 7.10 3.00
CA LEU A 81 -8.24 8.09 2.20
C LEU A 81 -8.73 9.54 2.39
N LYS A 82 -9.76 9.78 3.20
CA LYS A 82 -10.28 11.13 3.42
C LYS A 82 -9.24 12.02 4.10
N GLY A 83 -8.91 13.16 3.49
CA GLY A 83 -7.85 14.06 3.98
C GLY A 83 -6.46 13.72 3.45
N MET A 84 -6.31 12.67 2.64
CA MET A 84 -5.03 12.21 2.09
C MET A 84 -4.89 12.51 0.60
N GLU A 85 -5.71 13.42 0.05
CA GLU A 85 -5.78 13.69 -1.39
C GLU A 85 -4.41 14.09 -1.98
N ALA A 86 -3.59 14.82 -1.22
CA ALA A 86 -2.24 15.24 -1.64
C ALA A 86 -1.23 14.07 -1.75
N GLN A 87 -1.51 12.94 -1.09
CA GLN A 87 -0.69 11.73 -1.15
C GLN A 87 -1.11 10.80 -2.30
N ILE A 88 -2.27 11.03 -2.92
CA ILE A 88 -2.72 10.25 -4.07
C ILE A 88 -1.88 10.62 -5.29
N TYR A 89 -1.00 9.69 -5.70
CA TYR A 89 -0.16 9.85 -6.87
C TYR A 89 -0.87 9.49 -8.17
N LYS A 90 -1.66 8.40 -8.15
CA LYS A 90 -2.37 7.90 -9.33
C LYS A 90 -3.67 7.22 -8.93
N ILE A 91 -4.71 7.40 -9.74
CA ILE A 91 -6.00 6.73 -9.61
C ILE A 91 -6.26 5.89 -10.86
N ASP A 92 -6.54 4.61 -10.67
CA ASP A 92 -7.13 3.73 -11.67
C ASP A 92 -8.60 3.53 -11.33
N ARG A 93 -9.46 4.35 -11.96
CA ARG A 93 -10.92 4.35 -11.72
C ARG A 93 -11.58 3.03 -12.10
N HIS A 94 -11.05 2.34 -13.11
CA HIS A 94 -11.61 1.09 -13.59
C HIS A 94 -11.34 -0.04 -12.61
N LYS A 95 -10.20 0.00 -11.92
CA LYS A 95 -9.84 -0.93 -10.85
C LYS A 95 -10.28 -0.49 -9.46
N ARG A 96 -10.89 0.69 -9.32
CA ARG A 96 -11.23 1.34 -8.04
C ARG A 96 -10.03 1.38 -7.08
N LEU A 97 -8.86 1.77 -7.62
CA LEU A 97 -7.58 1.70 -6.91
C LEU A 97 -6.85 3.05 -6.96
N ALA A 98 -6.39 3.52 -5.81
CA ALA A 98 -5.45 4.62 -5.67
C ALA A 98 -4.05 4.09 -5.30
N ARG A 99 -3.01 4.80 -5.78
CA ARG A 99 -1.62 4.60 -5.35
C ARG A 99 -1.20 5.81 -4.52
N LEU A 100 -0.86 5.58 -3.26
CA LEU A 100 -0.40 6.61 -2.33
C LEU A 100 1.13 6.65 -2.32
N ARG A 101 1.71 7.85 -2.37
CA ARG A 101 3.16 8.05 -2.16
C ARG A 101 3.43 8.44 -0.71
N THR A 102 4.52 7.94 -0.14
CA THR A 102 5.07 8.51 1.10
C THR A 102 5.89 9.77 0.79
N PRO A 103 5.89 10.79 1.67
CA PRO A 103 6.58 12.05 1.41
C PRO A 103 8.11 11.97 1.28
N THR A 104 8.77 10.96 1.86
CA THR A 104 10.20 11.05 2.23
C THR A 104 11.11 9.94 1.67
N GLY A 105 10.70 9.21 0.63
CA GLY A 105 11.49 8.08 0.10
C GLY A 105 12.35 8.43 -1.11
N GLN A 106 13.66 8.11 -1.08
CA GLN A 106 14.57 8.19 -2.25
C GLN A 106 14.15 7.26 -3.41
N ASN A 107 13.38 6.21 -3.10
CA ASN A 107 12.68 5.35 -4.07
C ASN A 107 11.20 5.30 -3.65
N PRO A 108 10.29 6.07 -4.30
CA PRO A 108 8.91 6.14 -3.87
C PRO A 108 8.24 4.78 -4.07
N ARG A 109 8.01 4.05 -2.96
CA ARG A 109 7.12 2.90 -2.95
C ARG A 109 5.69 3.40 -2.82
N TYR A 110 4.80 2.78 -3.60
CA TYR A 110 3.39 3.13 -3.56
C TYR A 110 2.62 2.15 -2.70
N ILE A 111 1.77 2.66 -1.81
CA ILE A 111 0.81 1.85 -1.07
C ILE A 111 -0.51 1.87 -1.85
N PRO A 112 -0.99 0.71 -2.35
CA PRO A 112 -2.29 0.63 -3.00
C PRO A 112 -3.41 0.70 -1.96
N ALA A 113 -4.48 1.42 -2.27
CA ALA A 113 -5.68 1.50 -1.46
C ALA A 113 -6.93 1.60 -2.33
N GLY A 114 -8.06 1.09 -1.84
CA GLY A 114 -9.33 1.15 -2.56
C GLY A 114 -9.85 2.59 -2.66
N LEU A 115 -10.15 3.05 -3.87
CA LEU A 115 -10.79 4.33 -4.12
C LEU A 115 -11.76 4.24 -5.29
N GLU A 116 -13.04 4.45 -5.01
CA GLU A 116 -14.08 4.61 -6.01
C GLU A 116 -14.34 6.09 -6.31
N ILE A 117 -14.23 6.46 -7.59
CA ILE A 117 -14.66 7.78 -8.07
C ILE A 117 -16.10 7.67 -8.54
N VAL A 118 -17.03 8.19 -7.75
CA VAL A 118 -18.47 8.07 -8.01
C VAL A 118 -18.98 9.12 -8.99
N GLU A 119 -18.28 10.25 -9.12
CA GLU A 119 -18.62 11.34 -10.04
C GLU A 119 -17.33 11.91 -10.64
N LYS A 120 -17.34 12.17 -11.95
CA LYS A 120 -16.31 12.93 -12.64
C LYS A 120 -16.95 14.01 -13.51
N SER A 121 -16.76 15.27 -13.14
CA SER A 121 -17.11 16.43 -13.96
C SER A 121 -15.84 17.14 -14.45
N VAL A 122 -15.86 17.54 -15.72
CA VAL A 122 -14.77 18.24 -16.40
C VAL A 122 -14.82 19.71 -16.05
#